data_AF-A0A1M6REI4-F1
#
_entry.id   AF-A0A1M6REI4-F1
#
_cell.length_a   1.000
_cell.length_b   1.000
_cell.length_c   1.000
_cell.angle_alpha   90.00
_cell.angle_beta   90.00
_cell.angle_gamma   90.00
#
_symmetry.space_group_name_H-M   'P 1'
#
loop_
_entity.id
_entity.type
_entity.pdbx_description
1 polymer ?
#
loop_
_entity_poly.entity_id
_entity_poly.type
_entity_poly.pdbx_seq_one_letter_code
_entity_poly.pdbx_strand_id
1 'polypeptide(L)'
;MSILDMLKEVKEDIVEVPEHPLADEDVDLKITYLSGIALMSNTDEKIDKDEMKHIEFLIKGMRLPESTKEKIINISKNPSQEQIKQIIETIKENELEYRFLLDTAVALWADKVLEESEKEGFFLFSEMINISKHLSQQFLDFAEVYMEKNEKKVLEVLSDIKGIDKSVFPYYVKQLGVLVLGDENITEGKREIKGKTLRIIGNIIIGKDAEIEFENCNLTFTGGRILSTGNVIMKNCNVKLDQESIISVSNFDCYGCTFSTIGDFEDVEIKSKKSKYNNKEYYSNIEKIDKTILVSITDGENVNIVDTKFKDIKFFNVLYVERTPQLNIEMCTFVNNKNCIYLSNNSGIKIKDSIFKNNSLNDIIYNSHKVETIIDNCNFEKSQESNYLTIYFSYIKRGINTVKNCKFIRGGIYCSEINGLDLRDPFDNFLYLSDAMKISLKHYYKAILISGKLRDIFINCDFCDSVIGQKFL
;
A
#
# COMPACT_ATOMS: atom_id res chain seq x y z
N MET A 1 -16.54 -2.63 48.20
CA MET A 1 -16.29 -3.22 46.87
C MET A 1 -17.42 -4.19 46.58
N SER A 2 -18.14 -4.02 45.46
CA SER A 2 -19.28 -4.87 45.07
C SER A 2 -18.79 -6.20 44.47
N ILE A 3 -19.63 -7.25 44.51
CA ILE A 3 -19.37 -8.49 43.75
C ILE A 3 -19.22 -8.20 42.26
N LEU A 4 -19.96 -7.21 41.74
CA LEU A 4 -19.81 -6.76 40.35
C LEU A 4 -18.42 -6.16 40.09
N ASP A 5 -17.85 -5.44 41.06
CA ASP A 5 -16.51 -4.84 40.93
C ASP A 5 -15.44 -5.94 40.98
N MET A 6 -15.59 -6.92 41.88
CA MET A 6 -14.71 -8.09 41.96
C MET A 6 -14.77 -8.94 40.68
N LEU A 7 -15.97 -9.13 40.09
CA LEU A 7 -16.11 -9.87 38.83
C LEU A 7 -15.52 -9.10 37.63
N LYS A 8 -15.49 -7.76 37.67
CA LYS A 8 -14.82 -6.95 36.65
C LYS A 8 -13.30 -7.04 36.79
N GLU A 9 -12.77 -6.92 38.00
CA GLU A 9 -11.34 -7.11 38.28
C GLU A 9 -10.88 -8.52 37.88
N VAL A 10 -11.63 -9.56 38.27
CA VAL A 10 -11.31 -10.95 37.89
C VAL A 10 -11.41 -11.14 36.37
N LYS A 11 -12.37 -10.49 35.69
CA LYS A 11 -12.43 -10.54 34.23
C LYS A 11 -11.20 -9.88 33.58
N GLU A 12 -10.74 -8.75 34.12
CA GLU A 12 -9.53 -8.05 33.65
C GLU A 12 -8.26 -8.86 33.92
N ASP A 13 -8.16 -9.55 35.05
CA ASP A 13 -7.05 -10.46 35.37
C ASP A 13 -7.08 -11.77 34.56
N ILE A 14 -8.24 -12.22 34.09
CA ILE A 14 -8.39 -13.38 33.20
C ILE A 14 -8.07 -13.01 31.74
N VAL A 15 -8.16 -11.72 31.36
CA VAL A 15 -7.79 -11.30 30.01
C VAL A 15 -6.28 -11.51 29.85
N GLU A 16 -5.93 -12.38 28.89
CA GLU A 16 -4.55 -12.65 28.54
C GLU A 16 -3.87 -11.34 28.12
N VAL A 17 -2.98 -10.84 28.98
CA VAL A 17 -2.19 -9.63 28.71
C VAL A 17 -1.26 -9.96 27.54
N PRO A 18 -1.37 -9.27 26.39
CA PRO A 18 -0.49 -9.53 25.27
C PRO A 18 0.95 -9.25 25.65
N GLU A 19 1.85 -10.11 25.20
CA GLU A 19 3.28 -9.97 25.47
C GLU A 19 3.80 -8.66 24.89
N HIS A 20 4.47 -7.89 25.74
CA HIS A 20 5.13 -6.66 25.35
C HIS A 20 6.37 -7.00 24.50
N PRO A 21 6.73 -6.22 23.48
CA PRO A 21 7.92 -6.51 22.67
C PRO A 21 9.24 -6.51 23.42
N LEU A 22 9.28 -5.97 24.65
CA LEU A 22 10.41 -6.07 25.57
C LEU A 22 10.30 -7.26 26.54
N ALA A 23 9.41 -8.24 26.34
CA ALA A 23 9.22 -9.32 27.31
C ALA A 23 10.48 -10.16 27.55
N ASP A 24 11.25 -10.39 26.48
CA ASP A 24 12.46 -11.23 26.48
C ASP A 24 13.76 -10.44 26.71
N GLU A 25 13.65 -9.13 26.94
CA GLU A 25 14.80 -8.27 27.24
C GLU A 25 15.32 -8.44 28.68
N ASP A 26 16.52 -7.92 28.91
CA ASP A 26 17.18 -7.95 30.22
C ASP A 26 16.31 -7.31 31.32
N VAL A 27 16.32 -7.91 32.51
CA VAL A 27 15.47 -7.47 33.62
C VAL A 27 15.81 -6.04 34.06
N ASP A 28 17.07 -5.66 34.09
CA ASP A 28 17.48 -4.31 34.49
C ASP A 28 17.10 -3.28 33.43
N LEU A 29 17.17 -3.63 32.14
CA LEU A 29 16.64 -2.82 31.05
C LEU A 29 15.14 -2.57 31.22
N LYS A 30 14.34 -3.63 31.44
CA LYS A 30 12.88 -3.52 31.63
C LYS A 30 12.49 -2.69 32.86
N ILE A 31 13.22 -2.84 33.96
CA ILE A 31 13.00 -2.04 35.17
C ILE A 31 13.33 -0.56 34.91
N THR A 32 14.48 -0.28 34.28
CA THR A 32 14.90 1.09 33.95
C THR A 32 13.90 1.77 33.02
N TYR A 33 13.42 1.04 32.01
CA TYR A 33 12.40 1.49 31.07
C TYR A 33 11.09 1.85 31.78
N LEU A 34 10.55 0.95 32.60
CA LEU A 34 9.30 1.19 33.34
C LEU A 34 9.44 2.28 34.41
N SER A 35 10.63 2.42 35.02
CA SER A 35 10.94 3.53 35.91
C SER A 35 10.90 4.87 35.19
N GLY A 36 11.32 4.93 33.93
CA GLY A 36 11.13 6.11 33.09
C GLY A 36 9.65 6.45 32.88
N ILE A 37 8.82 5.47 32.51
CA ILE A 37 7.38 5.70 32.32
C ILE A 37 6.72 6.18 33.63
N ALA A 38 7.02 5.50 34.74
CA ALA A 38 6.47 5.87 36.05
C ALA A 38 6.95 7.24 36.54
N LEU A 39 8.16 7.66 36.16
CA LEU A 39 8.68 9.01 36.43
C LEU A 39 7.83 10.07 35.69
N MET A 40 7.48 9.79 34.44
CA MET A 40 6.67 10.71 33.61
C MET A 40 5.25 10.87 34.14
N SER A 41 4.61 9.77 34.54
CA SER A 41 3.30 9.79 35.23
C SER A 41 3.35 10.35 36.65
N ASN A 42 4.53 10.70 37.19
CA ASN A 42 4.66 11.28 38.53
C ASN A 42 5.19 12.73 38.48
N THR A 43 5.08 13.38 37.32
CA THR A 43 5.60 14.76 37.11
C THR A 43 4.89 15.81 37.95
N ASP A 44 3.64 15.56 38.34
CA ASP A 44 2.82 16.37 39.24
C ASP A 44 2.86 15.90 40.71
N GLU A 45 3.80 15.00 41.04
CA GLU A 45 3.93 14.31 42.34
C GLU A 45 2.79 13.30 42.65
N LYS A 46 1.93 12.96 41.69
CA LYS A 46 0.81 12.04 41.87
C LYS A 46 0.50 11.19 40.63
N ILE A 47 0.95 9.93 40.65
CA ILE A 47 0.45 8.92 39.69
C ILE A 47 -1.03 8.60 39.98
N ASP A 48 -1.90 8.76 38.99
CA ASP A 48 -3.31 8.38 39.11
C ASP A 48 -3.50 6.85 39.13
N LYS A 49 -4.67 6.40 39.62
CA LYS A 49 -4.98 4.97 39.71
C LYS A 49 -5.03 4.31 38.35
N ASP A 50 -5.54 4.99 37.32
CA ASP A 50 -5.67 4.38 36.00
C ASP A 50 -4.32 4.37 35.24
N GLU A 51 -3.46 5.37 35.43
CA GLU A 51 -2.07 5.32 34.99
C GLU A 51 -1.29 4.20 35.68
N MET A 52 -1.47 4.04 37.00
CA MET A 52 -0.84 2.96 37.77
C MET A 52 -1.26 1.58 37.24
N LYS A 53 -2.54 1.38 36.93
CA LYS A 53 -3.03 0.15 36.31
C LYS A 53 -2.39 -0.07 34.93
N HIS A 54 -2.15 0.98 34.17
CA HIS A 54 -1.44 0.86 32.90
C HIS A 54 0.02 0.41 33.09
N ILE A 55 0.72 0.96 34.08
CA ILE A 55 2.08 0.52 34.45
C ILE A 55 2.08 -0.95 34.88
N GLU A 56 1.10 -1.38 35.69
CA GLU A 56 0.92 -2.79 36.06
C GLU A 56 0.67 -3.70 34.84
N PHE A 57 -0.14 -3.23 33.89
CA PHE A 57 -0.37 -3.93 32.63
C PHE A 57 0.95 -4.13 31.85
N LEU A 58 1.82 -3.11 31.80
CA LEU A 58 3.13 -3.24 31.18
C LEU A 58 4.07 -4.19 31.95
N ILE A 59 4.07 -4.16 33.29
CA ILE A 59 4.82 -5.11 34.14
C ILE A 59 4.44 -6.56 33.79
N LYS A 60 3.13 -6.84 33.72
CA LYS A 60 2.60 -8.15 33.32
C LYS A 60 3.03 -8.51 31.89
N GLY A 61 2.86 -7.59 30.94
CA GLY A 61 3.23 -7.79 29.53
C GLY A 61 4.73 -8.04 29.32
N MET A 62 5.59 -7.47 30.17
CA MET A 62 7.05 -7.67 30.16
C MET A 62 7.53 -8.89 30.97
N ARG A 63 6.59 -9.72 31.47
CA ARG A 63 6.84 -10.91 32.30
C ARG A 63 7.68 -10.61 33.54
N LEU A 64 7.49 -9.43 34.15
CA LEU A 64 8.16 -9.06 35.39
C LEU A 64 7.32 -9.52 36.61
N PRO A 65 7.97 -9.90 37.73
CA PRO A 65 7.26 -10.19 38.97
C PRO A 65 6.51 -8.96 39.49
N GLU A 66 5.33 -9.15 40.08
CA GLU A 66 4.54 -8.07 40.70
C GLU A 66 5.31 -7.29 41.77
N SER A 67 6.26 -7.92 42.46
CA SER A 67 7.16 -7.26 43.44
C SER A 67 8.00 -6.14 42.82
N THR A 68 8.16 -6.12 41.50
CA THR A 68 8.90 -5.09 40.76
C THR A 68 8.17 -3.75 40.77
N LYS A 69 6.84 -3.76 40.93
CA LYS A 69 6.00 -2.56 40.99
C LYS A 69 6.47 -1.59 42.08
N GLU A 70 6.71 -2.07 43.29
CA GLU A 70 7.17 -1.22 44.40
C GLU A 70 8.53 -0.57 44.12
N LYS A 71 9.44 -1.32 43.47
CA LYS A 71 10.75 -0.80 43.04
C LYS A 71 10.59 0.34 42.03
N ILE A 72 9.75 0.16 41.02
CA ILE A 72 9.48 1.16 39.97
C ILE A 72 8.90 2.44 40.59
N ILE A 73 7.90 2.32 41.47
CA ILE A 73 7.25 3.46 42.15
C ILE A 73 8.24 4.20 43.06
N ASN A 74 9.09 3.48 43.77
CA ASN A 74 10.07 4.13 44.66
C ASN A 74 11.09 4.97 43.88
N ILE A 75 11.48 4.51 42.69
CA ILE A 75 12.37 5.27 41.80
C ILE A 75 11.67 6.53 41.27
N SER A 76 10.41 6.43 40.85
CA SER A 76 9.68 7.58 40.27
C SER A 76 9.36 8.70 41.27
N LYS A 77 9.21 8.37 42.56
CA LYS A 77 8.89 9.35 43.61
C LYS A 77 10.07 10.24 44.01
N ASN A 78 11.29 9.72 43.97
CA ASN A 78 12.49 10.45 44.38
C ASN A 78 13.66 10.12 43.46
N PRO A 79 13.58 10.50 42.17
CA PRO A 79 14.64 10.22 41.21
C PRO A 79 15.88 11.07 41.52
N SER A 80 17.07 10.46 41.47
CA SER A 80 18.32 11.21 41.43
C SER A 80 18.60 11.69 39.99
N GLN A 81 19.41 12.74 39.84
CA GLN A 81 19.80 13.21 38.50
C GLN A 81 20.54 12.13 37.70
N GLU A 82 21.34 11.31 38.38
CA GLU A 82 22.04 10.17 37.78
C GLU A 82 21.05 9.11 37.28
N GLN A 83 19.97 8.85 38.02
CA GLN A 83 18.93 7.91 37.58
C GLN A 83 18.20 8.41 36.33
N ILE A 84 17.86 9.70 36.27
CA ILE A 84 17.22 10.29 35.07
C ILE A 84 18.16 10.18 33.86
N LYS A 85 19.44 10.50 34.04
CA LYS A 85 20.45 10.34 32.97
C LYS A 85 20.56 8.89 32.52
N GLN A 86 20.63 7.95 33.46
CA GLN A 86 20.70 6.53 33.16
C GLN A 86 19.48 6.06 32.35
N ILE A 87 18.27 6.51 32.69
CA ILE A 87 17.06 6.18 31.93
C ILE A 87 17.18 6.69 30.49
N ILE A 88 17.57 7.95 30.30
CA ILE A 88 17.73 8.57 28.98
C ILE A 88 18.80 7.84 28.16
N GLU A 89 19.96 7.56 28.76
CA GLU A 89 21.07 6.83 28.10
C GLU A 89 20.62 5.43 27.71
N THR A 90 19.95 4.70 28.61
CA THR A 90 19.45 3.35 28.35
C THR A 90 18.46 3.32 27.18
N ILE A 91 17.54 4.28 27.10
CA ILE A 91 16.56 4.35 25.99
C ILE A 91 17.27 4.59 24.66
N LYS A 92 18.27 5.49 24.62
CA LYS A 92 19.00 5.83 23.40
C LYS A 92 19.94 4.73 22.95
N GLU A 93 20.66 4.10 23.88
CA GLU A 93 21.60 3.02 23.58
C GLU A 93 20.93 1.77 23.02
N ASN A 94 19.65 1.54 23.36
CA ASN A 94 18.86 0.40 22.90
C ASN A 94 17.87 0.75 21.78
N GLU A 95 17.93 1.96 21.22
CA GLU A 95 17.05 2.42 20.12
C GLU A 95 15.53 2.29 20.47
N LEU A 96 15.17 2.62 21.71
CA LEU A 96 13.81 2.44 22.24
C LEU A 96 12.96 3.73 22.24
N GLU A 97 13.44 4.83 21.63
CA GLU A 97 12.85 6.16 21.75
C GLU A 97 11.36 6.20 21.39
N TYR A 98 11.00 5.65 20.22
CA TYR A 98 9.61 5.68 19.74
C TYR A 98 8.69 4.81 20.60
N ARG A 99 9.17 3.64 21.02
CA ARG A 99 8.40 2.72 21.86
C ARG A 99 8.17 3.31 23.25
N PHE A 100 9.22 3.90 23.84
CA PHE A 100 9.16 4.56 25.14
C PHE A 100 8.15 5.71 25.14
N LEU A 101 8.22 6.59 24.13
CA LEU A 101 7.29 7.72 24.04
C LEU A 101 5.85 7.27 23.79
N LEU A 102 5.61 6.19 23.04
CA LEU A 102 4.26 5.66 22.85
C LEU A 102 3.70 5.04 24.14
N ASP A 103 4.47 4.20 24.84
CA ASP A 103 4.03 3.62 26.12
C ASP A 103 3.78 4.71 27.16
N THR A 104 4.65 5.73 27.20
CA THR A 104 4.48 6.89 28.08
C THR A 104 3.23 7.67 27.72
N ALA A 105 3.00 7.98 26.44
CA ALA A 105 1.82 8.73 26.00
C ALA A 105 0.53 7.97 26.35
N VAL A 106 0.50 6.65 26.14
CA VAL A 106 -0.66 5.81 26.50
C VAL A 106 -0.87 5.74 28.01
N ALA A 107 0.22 5.68 28.80
CA ALA A 107 0.15 5.73 30.25
C ALA A 107 -0.46 7.05 30.75
N LEU A 108 0.04 8.19 30.25
CA LEU A 108 -0.45 9.52 30.63
C LEU A 108 -1.92 9.75 30.23
N TRP A 109 -2.38 9.14 29.13
CA TRP A 109 -3.78 9.22 28.72
C TRP A 109 -4.69 8.17 29.38
N ALA A 110 -4.17 7.34 30.29
CA ALA A 110 -4.91 6.20 30.84
C ALA A 110 -6.21 6.61 31.55
N ASP A 111 -6.20 7.75 32.24
CA ASP A 111 -7.34 8.33 32.95
C ASP A 111 -8.21 9.27 32.07
N LYS A 112 -7.78 9.48 30.80
CA LYS A 112 -8.38 10.36 29.79
C LYS A 112 -8.21 11.85 30.04
N VAL A 113 -7.29 12.26 30.92
CA VAL A 113 -6.98 13.66 31.19
C VAL A 113 -5.47 13.82 31.18
N LEU A 114 -4.94 14.50 30.16
CA LEU A 114 -3.53 14.85 30.12
C LEU A 114 -3.31 16.20 30.82
N GLU A 115 -2.63 16.20 31.97
CA GLU A 115 -2.30 17.41 32.71
C GLU A 115 -1.18 18.20 32.00
N GLU A 116 -1.17 19.54 32.16
CA GLU A 116 -0.17 20.38 31.49
C GLU A 116 1.27 20.08 31.96
N SER A 117 1.46 19.70 33.22
CA SER A 117 2.77 19.28 33.77
C SER A 117 3.27 17.98 33.14
N GLU A 118 2.39 17.01 32.93
CA GLU A 118 2.72 15.74 32.26
C GLU A 118 3.09 15.97 30.81
N LYS A 119 2.32 16.83 30.13
CA LYS A 119 2.57 17.23 28.74
C LYS A 119 3.89 17.98 28.60
N GLU A 120 4.20 18.91 29.51
CA GLU A 120 5.47 19.63 29.54
C GLU A 120 6.64 18.66 29.79
N GLY A 121 6.50 17.78 30.78
CA GLY A 121 7.46 16.72 31.07
C GLY A 121 7.70 15.84 29.84
N PHE A 122 6.64 15.37 29.19
CA PHE A 122 6.69 14.54 27.99
C PHE A 122 7.48 15.20 26.87
N PHE A 123 7.22 16.48 26.60
CA PHE A 123 7.97 17.22 25.58
C PHE A 123 9.44 17.41 25.96
N LEU A 124 9.73 17.77 27.22
CA LEU A 124 11.10 17.94 27.69
C LEU A 124 11.89 16.62 27.56
N PHE A 125 11.29 15.50 27.98
CA PHE A 125 11.91 14.19 27.83
C PHE A 125 12.15 13.85 26.37
N SER A 126 11.16 14.08 25.50
CA SER A 126 11.29 13.83 24.06
C SER A 126 12.42 14.64 23.42
N GLU A 127 12.64 15.88 23.88
CA GLU A 127 13.77 16.71 23.43
C GLU A 127 15.12 16.11 23.86
N MET A 128 15.23 15.58 25.07
CA MET A 128 16.47 14.95 25.59
C MET A 128 16.88 13.70 24.80
N ILE A 129 15.91 12.98 24.24
CA ILE A 129 16.13 11.83 23.33
C ILE A 129 16.10 12.24 21.84
N ASN A 130 16.20 13.53 21.53
CA ASN A 130 16.28 14.09 20.17
C ASN A 130 15.04 13.85 19.27
N ILE A 131 13.85 13.74 19.86
CA ILE A 131 12.59 13.65 19.13
C ILE A 131 11.93 15.03 19.01
N SER A 132 11.47 15.36 17.81
CA SER A 132 10.85 16.67 17.55
C SER A 132 9.50 16.82 18.26
N LYS A 133 9.20 18.02 18.77
CA LYS A 133 7.91 18.34 19.39
C LYS A 133 6.70 17.99 18.52
N HIS A 134 6.82 18.12 17.19
CA HIS A 134 5.76 17.73 16.26
C HIS A 134 5.47 16.23 16.35
N LEU A 135 6.49 15.38 16.24
CA LEU A 135 6.32 13.92 16.36
C LEU A 135 5.84 13.51 17.75
N SER A 136 6.35 14.15 18.80
CA SER A 136 5.87 13.95 20.17
C SER A 136 4.38 14.26 20.31
N GLN A 137 3.89 15.34 19.68
CA GLN A 137 2.46 15.65 19.67
C GLN A 137 1.66 14.57 18.94
N GLN A 138 2.17 14.03 17.82
CA GLN A 138 1.50 12.92 17.11
C GLN A 138 1.37 11.65 17.98
N PHE A 139 2.31 11.38 18.89
CA PHE A 139 2.19 10.29 19.85
C PHE A 139 1.13 10.54 20.93
N LEU A 140 0.99 11.78 21.41
CA LEU A 140 -0.09 12.15 22.33
C LEU A 140 -1.46 12.05 21.63
N ASP A 141 -1.57 12.53 20.38
CA ASP A 141 -2.80 12.44 19.59
C ASP A 141 -3.18 10.97 19.33
N PHE A 142 -2.18 10.12 19.04
CA PHE A 142 -2.39 8.68 18.93
C PHE A 142 -2.90 8.07 20.24
N ALA A 143 -2.28 8.40 21.37
CA ALA A 143 -2.65 7.87 22.68
C ALA A 143 -4.08 8.26 23.08
N GLU A 144 -4.47 9.52 22.89
CA GLU A 144 -5.83 10.00 23.13
C GLU A 144 -6.86 9.13 22.38
N VAL A 145 -6.64 8.97 21.08
CA VAL A 145 -7.54 8.20 20.21
C VAL A 145 -7.50 6.70 20.51
N TYR A 146 -6.35 6.17 20.89
CA TYR A 146 -6.18 4.78 21.33
C TYR A 146 -6.99 4.50 22.59
N MET A 147 -7.00 5.42 23.55
CA MET A 147 -7.76 5.30 24.79
C MET A 147 -9.28 5.38 24.60
N GLU A 148 -9.75 5.98 23.50
CA GLU A 148 -11.16 5.88 23.08
C GLU A 148 -11.55 4.47 22.59
N LYS A 149 -10.57 3.58 22.34
CA LYS A 149 -10.74 2.26 21.70
C LYS A 149 -11.44 2.35 20.34
N ASN A 150 -11.26 3.47 19.65
CA ASN A 150 -11.85 3.71 18.34
C ASN A 150 -10.90 3.23 17.24
N GLU A 151 -11.05 1.97 16.84
CA GLU A 151 -10.23 1.34 15.80
C GLU A 151 -10.06 2.24 14.57
N LYS A 152 -11.15 2.76 14.01
CA LYS A 152 -11.11 3.54 12.78
C LYS A 152 -10.25 4.81 12.94
N LYS A 153 -10.46 5.56 14.02
CA LYS A 153 -9.70 6.78 14.27
C LYS A 153 -8.24 6.50 14.58
N VAL A 154 -7.93 5.47 15.39
CA VAL A 154 -6.55 5.07 15.70
C VAL A 154 -5.78 4.87 14.41
N LEU A 155 -6.44 4.22 13.47
CA LEU A 155 -5.88 3.85 12.19
C LEU A 155 -5.72 5.02 11.21
N GLU A 156 -6.57 6.03 11.30
CA GLU A 156 -6.42 7.31 10.59
C GLU A 156 -5.21 8.08 11.15
N VAL A 157 -5.10 8.19 12.48
CA VAL A 157 -3.95 8.85 13.13
C VAL A 157 -2.65 8.13 12.77
N LEU A 158 -2.61 6.79 12.80
CA LEU A 158 -1.43 6.01 12.43
C LEU A 158 -0.95 6.25 10.99
N SER A 159 -1.84 6.46 10.03
CA SER A 159 -1.43 6.79 8.66
C SER A 159 -0.78 8.16 8.55
N ASP A 160 -1.09 9.08 9.47
CA ASP A 160 -0.58 10.45 9.46
C ASP A 160 0.79 10.60 10.16
N ILE A 161 1.18 9.62 10.98
CA ILE A 161 2.50 9.61 11.63
C ILE A 161 3.56 9.20 10.60
N LYS A 162 4.47 10.13 10.29
CA LYS A 162 5.52 9.98 9.28
C LYS A 162 6.91 9.99 9.93
N GLY A 163 7.87 9.35 9.26
CA GLY A 163 9.28 9.42 9.64
C GLY A 163 9.66 8.57 10.85
N ILE A 164 8.85 7.58 11.19
CA ILE A 164 9.12 6.59 12.24
C ILE A 164 9.02 5.18 11.68
N ASP A 165 9.67 4.25 12.37
CA ASP A 165 9.46 2.83 12.11
C ASP A 165 8.06 2.41 12.61
N LYS A 166 7.22 1.92 11.69
CA LYS A 166 5.85 1.48 12.00
C LYS A 166 5.81 0.13 12.73
N SER A 167 6.95 -0.55 12.89
CA SER A 167 7.08 -1.81 13.64
C SER A 167 6.74 -1.68 15.14
N VAL A 168 6.64 -0.45 15.68
CA VAL A 168 6.28 -0.20 17.09
C VAL A 168 4.76 -0.31 17.35
N PHE A 169 3.93 -0.11 16.34
CA PHE A 169 2.47 -0.09 16.48
C PHE A 169 1.72 -1.43 16.57
N PRO A 170 2.21 -2.58 16.07
CA PRO A 170 1.49 -3.84 16.15
C PRO A 170 1.02 -4.21 17.56
N TYR A 171 1.83 -3.88 18.58
CA TYR A 171 1.50 -4.14 19.98
C TYR A 171 0.20 -3.46 20.42
N TYR A 172 0.02 -2.16 20.11
CA TYR A 172 -1.18 -1.41 20.46
C TYR A 172 -2.38 -1.83 19.59
N VAL A 173 -2.18 -1.98 18.29
CA VAL A 173 -3.28 -2.30 17.38
C VAL A 173 -3.83 -3.71 17.64
N LYS A 174 -2.99 -4.66 18.06
CA LYS A 174 -3.42 -6.00 18.50
C LYS A 174 -4.34 -5.95 19.73
N GLN A 175 -4.09 -5.03 20.66
CA GLN A 175 -4.94 -4.83 21.85
C GLN A 175 -6.34 -4.32 21.51
N LEU A 176 -6.53 -3.70 20.33
CA LEU A 176 -7.85 -3.30 19.83
C LEU A 176 -8.62 -4.45 19.19
N GLY A 177 -8.09 -5.68 19.20
CA GLY A 177 -8.71 -6.85 18.57
C GLY A 177 -8.55 -6.90 17.04
N VAL A 178 -7.74 -6.00 16.48
CA VAL A 178 -7.41 -5.99 15.05
C VAL A 178 -6.29 -7.00 14.82
N LEU A 179 -6.47 -7.92 13.87
CA LEU A 179 -5.37 -8.80 13.49
C LEU A 179 -4.37 -8.01 12.65
N VAL A 180 -3.18 -7.81 13.19
CA VAL A 180 -2.09 -7.10 12.52
C VAL A 180 -1.06 -8.09 12.03
N LEU A 181 -0.69 -7.96 10.75
CA LEU A 181 0.52 -8.56 10.23
C LEU A 181 1.59 -7.45 10.17
N GLY A 182 2.58 -7.58 11.05
CA GLY A 182 3.79 -6.76 11.05
C GLY A 182 4.78 -7.29 10.02
N ASP A 183 6.07 -7.28 10.37
CA ASP A 183 7.09 -7.93 9.54
C ASP A 183 6.96 -9.45 9.64
N GLU A 184 6.87 -10.10 8.48
CA GLU A 184 6.68 -11.54 8.35
C GLU A 184 7.60 -12.08 7.27
N ASN A 185 8.41 -13.08 7.60
CA ASN A 185 9.30 -13.74 6.65
C ASN A 185 8.83 -15.17 6.40
N ILE A 186 8.35 -15.44 5.18
CA ILE A 186 7.90 -16.77 4.75
C ILE A 186 8.91 -17.29 3.74
N THR A 187 9.88 -18.07 4.21
CA THR A 187 11.00 -18.54 3.39
C THR A 187 10.71 -19.83 2.65
N GLU A 188 9.81 -20.67 3.17
CA GLU A 188 9.41 -21.95 2.58
C GLU A 188 7.98 -22.33 2.95
N GLY A 189 7.38 -23.21 2.16
CA GLY A 189 6.06 -23.78 2.43
C GLY A 189 4.89 -22.86 2.09
N LYS A 190 3.71 -23.21 2.57
CA LYS A 190 2.46 -22.51 2.28
C LYS A 190 1.84 -21.95 3.56
N ARG A 191 1.48 -20.66 3.54
CA ARG A 191 0.71 -20.00 4.60
C ARG A 191 -0.66 -19.59 4.09
N GLU A 192 -1.72 -20.06 4.75
CA GLU A 192 -3.09 -19.71 4.42
C GLU A 192 -3.70 -18.78 5.48
N ILE A 193 -4.34 -17.71 5.03
CA ILE A 193 -5.06 -16.77 5.89
C ILE A 193 -6.47 -16.59 5.34
N LYS A 194 -7.47 -17.04 6.10
CA LYS A 194 -8.86 -17.12 5.64
C LYS A 194 -9.84 -16.35 6.53
N GLY A 195 -10.75 -15.61 5.91
CA GLY A 195 -11.92 -15.01 6.57
C GLY A 195 -11.59 -13.95 7.62
N LYS A 196 -10.38 -13.36 7.56
CA LYS A 196 -9.93 -12.39 8.55
C LYS A 196 -9.99 -10.96 8.02
N THR A 197 -10.28 -10.03 8.90
CA THR A 197 -9.95 -8.61 8.69
C THR A 197 -8.52 -8.41 9.17
N LEU A 198 -7.63 -8.08 8.25
CA LEU A 198 -6.19 -7.94 8.48
C LEU A 198 -5.78 -6.51 8.23
N ARG A 199 -4.94 -5.99 9.13
CA ARG A 199 -4.17 -4.80 8.84
C ARG A 199 -2.70 -5.16 8.64
N ILE A 200 -2.13 -4.71 7.53
CA ILE A 200 -0.74 -4.98 7.17
C ILE A 200 0.02 -3.66 7.34
N ILE A 201 0.90 -3.61 8.34
CA ILE A 201 1.67 -2.41 8.69
C ILE A 201 3.18 -2.60 8.55
N GLY A 202 3.64 -3.85 8.41
CA GLY A 202 5.03 -4.18 8.13
C GLY A 202 5.23 -4.81 6.76
N ASN A 203 6.41 -5.38 6.55
CA ASN A 203 6.81 -6.07 5.32
C ASN A 203 6.51 -7.56 5.43
N ILE A 204 5.70 -8.08 4.51
CA ILE A 204 5.53 -9.51 4.29
C ILE A 204 6.48 -9.91 3.17
N ILE A 205 7.58 -10.58 3.53
CA ILE A 205 8.62 -11.03 2.62
C ILE A 205 8.41 -12.53 2.33
N ILE A 206 8.33 -12.88 1.05
CA ILE A 206 8.00 -14.24 0.59
C ILE A 206 9.12 -14.74 -0.32
N GLY A 207 9.77 -15.81 0.13
CA GLY A 207 10.85 -16.48 -0.59
C GLY A 207 10.35 -17.21 -1.84
N LYS A 208 11.28 -17.50 -2.75
CA LYS A 208 10.98 -18.11 -4.06
C LYS A 208 10.16 -19.40 -3.98
N ASP A 209 10.44 -20.23 -2.99
CA ASP A 209 9.81 -21.54 -2.79
C ASP A 209 8.66 -21.50 -1.78
N ALA A 210 8.18 -20.29 -1.45
CA ALA A 210 7.09 -20.05 -0.52
C ALA A 210 5.83 -19.54 -1.21
N GLU A 211 4.69 -19.76 -0.54
CA GLU A 211 3.38 -19.30 -0.97
C GLU A 211 2.60 -18.69 0.19
N ILE A 212 1.97 -17.54 -0.06
CA ILE A 212 0.94 -17.00 0.80
C ILE A 212 -0.40 -16.96 0.07
N GLU A 213 -1.46 -17.42 0.75
CA GLU A 213 -2.82 -17.36 0.25
C GLU A 213 -3.70 -16.55 1.21
N PHE A 214 -4.33 -15.50 0.69
CA PHE A 214 -5.39 -14.77 1.35
C PHE A 214 -6.74 -15.16 0.73
N GLU A 215 -7.68 -15.64 1.55
CA GLU A 215 -8.99 -16.07 1.08
C GLU A 215 -10.12 -15.41 1.89
N ASN A 216 -11.06 -14.73 1.24
CA ASN A 216 -12.18 -14.05 1.86
C ASN A 216 -11.74 -13.04 2.95
N CYS A 217 -10.62 -12.36 2.74
CA CYS A 217 -10.04 -11.43 3.71
C CYS A 217 -10.37 -9.96 3.39
N ASN A 218 -10.50 -9.14 4.43
CA ASN A 218 -10.50 -7.67 4.31
C ASN A 218 -9.10 -7.17 4.69
N LEU A 219 -8.29 -6.83 3.70
CA LEU A 219 -6.90 -6.41 3.84
C LEU A 219 -6.80 -4.89 3.80
N THR A 220 -6.21 -4.29 4.83
CA THR A 220 -5.91 -2.86 4.87
C THR A 220 -4.42 -2.66 5.06
N PHE A 221 -3.75 -2.11 4.05
CA PHE A 221 -2.33 -1.80 4.12
C PHE A 221 -2.13 -0.37 4.62
N THR A 222 -1.23 -0.18 5.58
CA THR A 222 -0.89 1.15 6.14
C THR A 222 0.62 1.29 6.25
N GLY A 223 1.26 1.73 5.16
CA GLY A 223 2.71 1.63 4.96
C GLY A 223 3.25 0.20 4.81
N GLY A 224 2.39 -0.81 4.96
CA GLY A 224 2.75 -2.22 4.85
C GLY A 224 3.06 -2.60 3.40
N ARG A 225 3.94 -3.60 3.23
CA ARG A 225 4.41 -4.03 1.92
C ARG A 225 4.32 -5.54 1.78
N ILE A 226 4.02 -6.03 0.58
CA ILE A 226 4.30 -7.41 0.20
C ILE A 226 5.47 -7.38 -0.78
N LEU A 227 6.53 -8.10 -0.44
CA LEU A 227 7.74 -8.25 -1.27
C LEU A 227 7.93 -9.75 -1.53
N SER A 228 7.61 -10.22 -2.74
CA SER A 228 7.59 -11.65 -3.05
C SER A 228 8.45 -12.01 -4.24
N THR A 229 9.31 -13.01 -4.05
CA THR A 229 9.88 -13.81 -5.15
C THR A 229 9.16 -15.15 -5.33
N GLY A 230 8.29 -15.52 -4.38
CA GLY A 230 7.41 -16.68 -4.44
C GLY A 230 5.99 -16.33 -4.91
N ASN A 231 5.02 -17.16 -4.50
CA ASN A 231 3.63 -17.07 -4.94
C ASN A 231 2.76 -16.26 -3.96
N VAL A 232 2.05 -15.27 -4.49
CA VAL A 232 1.03 -14.53 -3.75
C VAL A 232 -0.33 -14.79 -4.39
N ILE A 233 -1.22 -15.41 -3.62
CA ILE A 233 -2.57 -15.75 -4.05
C ILE A 233 -3.59 -14.94 -3.24
N MET A 234 -4.49 -14.23 -3.91
CA MET A 234 -5.61 -13.50 -3.30
C MET A 234 -6.94 -13.95 -3.90
N LYS A 235 -7.87 -14.39 -3.06
CA LYS A 235 -9.19 -14.89 -3.47
C LYS A 235 -10.29 -14.18 -2.69
N ASN A 236 -11.21 -13.54 -3.39
CA ASN A 236 -12.38 -12.85 -2.84
C ASN A 236 -12.01 -11.84 -1.74
N CYS A 237 -10.88 -11.16 -1.89
CA CYS A 237 -10.39 -10.20 -0.91
C CYS A 237 -10.88 -8.78 -1.20
N ASN A 238 -11.17 -8.02 -0.14
CA ASN A 238 -11.27 -6.57 -0.21
C ASN A 238 -9.95 -5.97 0.23
N VAL A 239 -9.25 -5.29 -0.68
CA VAL A 239 -7.89 -4.77 -0.47
C VAL A 239 -7.92 -3.24 -0.53
N LYS A 240 -7.47 -2.63 0.56
CA LYS A 240 -7.35 -1.18 0.70
C LYS A 240 -5.91 -0.80 0.97
N LEU A 241 -5.37 0.17 0.25
CA LEU A 241 -3.96 0.58 0.37
C LEU A 241 -3.83 2.08 0.54
N ASP A 242 -2.95 2.52 1.44
CA ASP A 242 -2.51 3.91 1.51
C ASP A 242 -1.38 4.21 0.50
N GLN A 243 -0.93 5.46 0.46
CA GLN A 243 0.10 5.93 -0.48
C GLN A 243 1.51 5.37 -0.24
N GLU A 244 1.76 4.73 0.92
CA GLU A 244 3.06 4.18 1.30
C GLU A 244 3.13 2.67 1.11
N SER A 245 1.98 2.04 0.86
CA SER A 245 1.82 0.60 0.70
C SER A 245 2.18 0.13 -0.71
N ILE A 246 2.85 -1.01 -0.81
CA ILE A 246 3.34 -1.56 -2.09
C ILE A 246 3.11 -3.07 -2.13
N ILE A 247 2.61 -3.59 -3.26
CA ILE A 247 2.61 -5.02 -3.56
C ILE A 247 3.59 -5.26 -4.70
N SER A 248 4.79 -5.77 -4.40
CA SER A 248 5.83 -6.10 -5.37
C SER A 248 6.08 -7.60 -5.37
N VAL A 249 5.81 -8.26 -6.49
CA VAL A 249 5.64 -9.71 -6.55
C VAL A 249 6.18 -10.29 -7.86
N SER A 250 6.72 -11.51 -7.83
CA SER A 250 7.03 -12.25 -9.05
C SER A 250 5.81 -13.01 -9.57
N ASN A 251 5.22 -13.90 -8.77
CA ASN A 251 4.02 -14.64 -9.15
C ASN A 251 2.81 -14.12 -8.37
N PHE A 252 1.78 -13.68 -9.09
CA PHE A 252 0.58 -13.08 -8.49
C PHE A 252 -0.68 -13.62 -9.13
N ASP A 253 -1.54 -14.17 -8.28
CA ASP A 253 -2.76 -14.83 -8.69
C ASP A 253 -3.93 -14.23 -7.91
N CYS A 254 -4.86 -13.60 -8.60
CA CYS A 254 -5.89 -12.77 -8.01
C CYS A 254 -7.26 -13.12 -8.59
N TYR A 255 -8.21 -13.49 -7.74
CA TYR A 255 -9.52 -14.00 -8.14
C TYR A 255 -10.64 -13.34 -7.34
N GLY A 256 -11.57 -12.65 -7.99
CA GLY A 256 -12.76 -12.11 -7.31
C GLY A 256 -12.46 -10.96 -6.32
N CYS A 257 -11.29 -10.32 -6.43
CA CYS A 257 -10.84 -9.32 -5.46
C CYS A 257 -11.35 -7.90 -5.79
N THR A 258 -11.36 -7.01 -4.81
CA THR A 258 -11.62 -5.58 -4.99
C THR A 258 -10.50 -4.77 -4.39
N PHE A 259 -9.85 -3.93 -5.19
CA PHE A 259 -8.78 -3.01 -4.79
C PHE A 259 -9.29 -1.57 -4.79
N SER A 260 -8.92 -0.83 -3.74
CA SER A 260 -9.18 0.61 -3.61
C SER A 260 -8.08 1.29 -2.78
N THR A 261 -8.01 2.60 -2.84
CA THR A 261 -7.09 3.39 -2.02
C THR A 261 -7.77 3.96 -0.76
N ILE A 262 -6.98 4.19 0.29
CA ILE A 262 -7.41 4.81 1.56
C ILE A 262 -7.03 6.29 1.54
N GLY A 263 -7.97 7.15 1.91
CA GLY A 263 -7.72 8.58 2.07
C GLY A 263 -7.68 9.37 0.77
N ASP A 264 -7.62 10.69 0.90
CA ASP A 264 -7.43 11.61 -0.21
C ASP A 264 -5.93 11.68 -0.54
N PHE A 265 -5.57 11.28 -1.76
CA PHE A 265 -4.22 11.45 -2.26
C PHE A 265 -4.09 12.88 -2.76
N GLU A 266 -3.18 13.66 -2.18
CA GLU A 266 -2.73 14.87 -2.86
C GLU A 266 -2.25 14.46 -4.25
N ASP A 267 -2.77 15.12 -5.28
CA ASP A 267 -2.27 14.91 -6.62
C ASP A 267 -0.79 15.26 -6.60
N VAL A 268 0.06 14.22 -6.56
CA VAL A 268 1.48 14.36 -6.78
C VAL A 268 1.61 14.88 -8.20
N GLU A 269 1.62 16.20 -8.34
CA GLU A 269 2.03 16.85 -9.56
C GLU A 269 3.45 16.37 -9.79
N ILE A 270 3.59 15.39 -10.68
CA ILE A 270 4.87 15.11 -11.32
C ILE A 270 5.14 16.38 -12.11
N LYS A 271 5.77 17.35 -11.45
CA LYS A 271 6.34 18.54 -12.06
C LYS A 271 7.44 18.07 -12.99
N SER A 272 7.03 17.51 -14.12
CA SER A 272 7.87 17.35 -15.28
C SER A 272 8.26 18.77 -15.63
N LYS A 273 9.46 19.17 -15.19
CA LYS A 273 10.09 20.36 -15.75
C LYS A 273 9.98 20.16 -17.25
N LYS A 274 9.33 21.11 -17.94
CA LYS A 274 9.22 21.19 -19.41
C LYS A 274 10.62 21.21 -19.99
N SER A 275 11.26 20.06 -20.01
CA SER A 275 12.54 19.83 -20.62
C SER A 275 12.20 19.18 -21.96
N LYS A 276 12.80 19.70 -23.03
CA LYS A 276 12.63 19.22 -24.41
C LYS A 276 13.31 17.84 -24.57
N TYR A 277 13.02 16.89 -23.70
CA TYR A 277 13.69 15.59 -23.63
C TYR A 277 12.83 14.48 -24.19
N ASN A 278 13.50 13.58 -24.92
CA ASN A 278 12.98 12.35 -25.48
C ASN A 278 12.30 11.51 -24.38
N ASN A 279 11.17 10.88 -24.70
CA ASN A 279 10.34 10.01 -23.84
C ASN A 279 11.09 8.91 -23.03
N LYS A 280 12.39 8.68 -23.28
CA LYS A 280 13.21 7.70 -22.57
C LYS A 280 13.65 8.09 -21.16
N GLU A 281 13.85 9.38 -20.85
CA GLU A 281 14.33 9.78 -19.52
C GLU A 281 13.22 9.84 -18.45
N TYR A 282 11.96 10.00 -18.87
CA TYR A 282 10.80 10.13 -17.98
C TYR A 282 10.62 8.91 -17.05
N TYR A 283 11.04 7.72 -17.48
CA TYR A 283 10.86 6.45 -16.77
C TYR A 283 12.13 5.89 -16.10
N SER A 284 13.25 6.62 -16.10
CA SER A 284 14.55 6.09 -15.62
C SER A 284 14.82 6.26 -14.11
N ASN A 285 13.93 6.89 -13.36
CA ASN A 285 14.07 7.08 -11.91
C ASN A 285 13.25 6.05 -11.12
N ILE A 286 13.77 4.82 -11.01
CA ILE A 286 13.10 3.65 -10.42
C ILE A 286 12.64 3.88 -8.97
N GLU A 287 13.41 4.58 -8.13
CA GLU A 287 13.00 4.85 -6.72
C GLU A 287 11.77 5.77 -6.59
N LYS A 288 11.46 6.58 -7.61
CA LYS A 288 10.23 7.39 -7.64
C LYS A 288 9.04 6.63 -8.23
N ILE A 289 9.30 5.54 -8.95
CA ILE A 289 8.29 4.75 -9.64
C ILE A 289 7.51 3.88 -8.64
N ASP A 290 8.16 3.40 -7.58
CA ASP A 290 7.52 2.55 -6.56
C ASP A 290 6.34 3.21 -5.84
N LYS A 291 6.40 4.52 -5.57
CA LYS A 291 5.28 5.26 -4.94
C LYS A 291 4.11 5.53 -5.88
N THR A 292 4.21 5.06 -7.13
CA THR A 292 3.24 5.37 -8.18
C THR A 292 2.55 4.13 -8.73
N ILE A 293 2.82 2.95 -8.16
CA ILE A 293 2.31 1.67 -8.63
C ILE A 293 1.60 0.96 -7.49
N LEU A 294 0.39 0.45 -7.75
CA LEU A 294 -0.31 -0.40 -6.78
C LEU A 294 0.29 -1.81 -6.71
N VAL A 295 0.34 -2.52 -7.85
CA VAL A 295 0.94 -3.86 -7.96
C VAL A 295 2.05 -3.86 -9.00
N SER A 296 3.28 -4.15 -8.56
CA SER A 296 4.45 -4.33 -9.41
C SER A 296 4.74 -5.81 -9.58
N ILE A 297 4.73 -6.29 -10.82
CA ILE A 297 4.90 -7.69 -11.17
C ILE A 297 6.19 -7.83 -11.97
N THR A 298 7.19 -8.51 -11.42
CA THR A 298 8.52 -8.61 -12.04
C THR A 298 9.04 -10.04 -12.08
N ASP A 299 9.46 -10.47 -13.27
CA ASP A 299 10.01 -11.82 -13.51
C ASP A 299 9.02 -12.95 -13.17
N GLY A 300 7.71 -12.70 -13.29
CA GLY A 300 6.66 -13.71 -13.09
C GLY A 300 6.56 -14.68 -14.26
N GLU A 301 6.29 -15.96 -13.99
CA GLU A 301 6.13 -16.94 -15.07
C GLU A 301 4.72 -16.92 -15.65
N ASN A 302 3.71 -17.03 -14.78
CA ASN A 302 2.29 -17.03 -15.13
C ASN A 302 1.52 -16.26 -14.07
N VAL A 303 0.83 -15.21 -14.49
CA VAL A 303 0.12 -14.30 -13.58
C VAL A 303 -1.32 -14.21 -14.03
N ASN A 304 -2.25 -14.52 -13.14
CA ASN A 304 -3.68 -14.54 -13.45
C ASN A 304 -4.44 -13.54 -12.58
N ILE A 305 -5.18 -12.64 -13.21
CA ILE A 305 -6.05 -11.68 -12.53
C ILE A 305 -7.45 -11.83 -13.13
N VAL A 306 -8.37 -12.42 -12.36
CA VAL A 306 -9.69 -12.84 -12.82
C VAL A 306 -10.78 -12.23 -11.94
N ASP A 307 -11.85 -11.72 -12.55
CA ASP A 307 -13.03 -11.15 -11.86
C ASP A 307 -12.66 -10.11 -10.78
N THR A 308 -11.61 -9.32 -11.06
CA THR A 308 -11.05 -8.39 -10.07
C THR A 308 -11.42 -6.95 -10.40
N LYS A 309 -11.83 -6.21 -9.37
CA LYS A 309 -12.25 -4.80 -9.46
C LYS A 309 -11.17 -3.88 -8.92
N PHE A 310 -10.77 -2.90 -9.70
CA PHE A 310 -9.80 -1.86 -9.36
C PHE A 310 -10.52 -0.51 -9.40
N LYS A 311 -10.81 0.08 -8.24
CA LYS A 311 -11.70 1.24 -8.14
C LYS A 311 -11.07 2.40 -7.37
N ASP A 312 -11.20 3.59 -7.94
CA ASP A 312 -10.82 4.86 -7.33
C ASP A 312 -9.32 4.91 -6.96
N ILE A 313 -8.47 4.16 -7.67
CA ILE A 313 -7.04 4.06 -7.37
C ILE A 313 -6.30 5.31 -7.85
N LYS A 314 -5.66 5.99 -6.90
CA LYS A 314 -4.94 7.25 -7.11
C LYS A 314 -3.45 7.10 -7.45
N PHE A 315 -2.91 5.88 -7.39
CA PHE A 315 -1.59 5.56 -7.92
C PHE A 315 -1.51 5.88 -9.42
N PHE A 316 -0.32 6.18 -9.92
CA PHE A 316 -0.13 6.48 -11.34
C PHE A 316 -0.51 5.27 -12.20
N ASN A 317 -0.07 4.05 -11.83
CA ASN A 317 -0.44 2.80 -12.48
C ASN A 317 -1.09 1.84 -11.47
N VAL A 318 -2.16 1.16 -11.89
CA VAL A 318 -2.73 0.05 -11.11
C VAL A 318 -1.81 -1.17 -11.19
N LEU A 319 -1.44 -1.58 -12.41
CA LEU A 319 -0.54 -2.71 -12.66
C LEU A 319 0.69 -2.23 -13.41
N TYR A 320 1.87 -2.51 -12.88
CA TYR A 320 3.13 -2.43 -13.59
C TYR A 320 3.68 -3.83 -13.78
N VAL A 321 3.98 -4.23 -15.01
CA VAL A 321 4.41 -5.59 -15.32
C VAL A 321 5.67 -5.57 -16.16
N GLU A 322 6.68 -6.28 -15.67
CA GLU A 322 8.02 -6.33 -16.22
C GLU A 322 8.49 -7.78 -16.36
N ARG A 323 9.07 -8.12 -17.51
CA ARG A 323 9.68 -9.44 -17.79
C ARG A 323 8.76 -10.63 -17.47
N THR A 324 7.46 -10.46 -17.65
CA THR A 324 6.45 -11.48 -17.34
C THR A 324 5.90 -12.06 -18.65
N PRO A 325 6.28 -13.29 -19.06
CA PRO A 325 5.95 -13.83 -20.37
C PRO A 325 4.44 -13.92 -20.62
N GLN A 326 3.66 -14.20 -19.57
CA GLN A 326 2.21 -14.34 -19.69
C GLN A 326 1.46 -13.74 -18.49
N LEU A 327 0.86 -12.58 -18.72
CA LEU A 327 -0.16 -11.98 -17.86
C LEU A 327 -1.56 -12.23 -18.45
N ASN A 328 -2.43 -12.90 -17.71
CA ASN A 328 -3.82 -13.11 -18.09
C ASN A 328 -4.72 -12.23 -17.20
N ILE A 329 -5.51 -11.36 -17.83
CA ILE A 329 -6.52 -10.51 -17.18
C ILE A 329 -7.89 -10.87 -17.77
N GLU A 330 -8.82 -11.35 -16.96
CA GLU A 330 -10.13 -11.80 -17.44
C GLU A 330 -11.26 -11.31 -16.55
N MET A 331 -12.35 -10.78 -17.14
CA MET A 331 -13.53 -10.29 -16.41
C MET A 331 -13.22 -9.19 -15.38
N CYS A 332 -12.14 -8.44 -15.58
CA CYS A 332 -11.74 -7.39 -14.65
C CYS A 332 -12.46 -6.06 -14.90
N THR A 333 -12.57 -5.23 -13.87
CA THR A 333 -13.19 -3.90 -13.96
C THR A 333 -12.27 -2.84 -13.38
N PHE A 334 -11.91 -1.83 -14.18
CA PHE A 334 -11.06 -0.70 -13.80
C PHE A 334 -11.87 0.60 -13.84
N VAL A 335 -12.16 1.21 -12.69
CA VAL A 335 -13.06 2.36 -12.59
C VAL A 335 -12.38 3.53 -11.87
N ASN A 336 -12.39 4.71 -12.48
CA ASN A 336 -11.88 5.97 -11.90
C ASN A 336 -10.40 5.92 -11.46
N ASN A 337 -9.57 5.15 -12.15
CA ASN A 337 -8.13 5.07 -11.89
C ASN A 337 -7.37 6.10 -12.74
N LYS A 338 -6.13 6.43 -12.36
CA LYS A 338 -5.28 7.31 -13.18
C LYS A 338 -4.81 6.60 -14.46
N ASN A 339 -3.84 5.68 -14.40
CA ASN A 339 -3.59 4.68 -15.44
C ASN A 339 -3.93 3.27 -14.92
N CYS A 340 -4.18 2.32 -15.84
CA CYS A 340 -4.51 0.96 -15.45
C CYS A 340 -3.32 0.03 -15.59
N ILE A 341 -2.79 -0.18 -16.80
CA ILE A 341 -1.81 -1.24 -17.06
C ILE A 341 -0.60 -0.67 -17.80
N TYR A 342 0.58 -0.86 -17.22
CA TYR A 342 1.86 -0.51 -17.84
C TYR A 342 2.72 -1.77 -18.03
N LEU A 343 3.10 -2.05 -19.27
CA LEU A 343 3.90 -3.21 -19.65
C LEU A 343 5.30 -2.79 -20.10
N SER A 344 6.31 -3.37 -19.48
CA SER A 344 7.72 -3.16 -19.79
C SER A 344 8.46 -4.48 -20.10
N ASN A 345 9.62 -4.36 -20.75
CA ASN A 345 10.64 -5.39 -20.94
C ASN A 345 10.15 -6.82 -21.20
N ASN A 346 9.64 -7.05 -22.41
CA ASN A 346 9.23 -8.37 -22.90
C ASN A 346 8.11 -9.05 -22.08
N SER A 347 7.09 -8.29 -21.69
CA SER A 347 5.90 -8.86 -21.05
C SER A 347 4.78 -9.11 -22.05
N GLY A 348 4.23 -10.34 -22.05
CA GLY A 348 3.06 -10.70 -22.86
C GLY A 348 1.77 -10.56 -22.06
N ILE A 349 0.70 -10.09 -22.71
CA ILE A 349 -0.57 -9.87 -22.03
C ILE A 349 -1.75 -10.43 -22.83
N LYS A 350 -2.70 -11.03 -22.12
CA LYS A 350 -4.02 -11.40 -22.62
C LYS A 350 -5.07 -10.75 -21.74
N ILE A 351 -5.85 -9.83 -22.29
CA ILE A 351 -6.97 -9.19 -21.62
C ILE A 351 -8.26 -9.64 -22.28
N LYS A 352 -9.21 -10.15 -21.50
CA LYS A 352 -10.48 -10.65 -22.01
C LYS A 352 -11.66 -10.21 -21.14
N ASP A 353 -12.79 -9.93 -21.78
CA ASP A 353 -14.08 -9.64 -21.10
C ASP A 353 -14.01 -8.53 -20.04
N SER A 354 -13.10 -7.56 -20.19
CA SER A 354 -12.77 -6.59 -19.14
C SER A 354 -13.34 -5.19 -19.43
N ILE A 355 -13.64 -4.43 -18.37
CA ILE A 355 -14.26 -3.11 -18.44
C ILE A 355 -13.29 -2.07 -17.87
N PHE A 356 -13.09 -0.97 -18.60
CA PHE A 356 -12.32 0.19 -18.18
C PHE A 356 -13.23 1.40 -18.27
N LYS A 357 -13.52 2.09 -17.15
CA LYS A 357 -14.50 3.17 -17.10
C LYS A 357 -13.97 4.38 -16.34
N ASN A 358 -14.10 5.56 -16.94
CA ASN A 358 -13.78 6.87 -16.35
C ASN A 358 -12.33 7.00 -15.84
N ASN A 359 -11.38 6.31 -16.44
CA ASN A 359 -9.96 6.44 -16.08
C ASN A 359 -9.38 7.75 -16.65
N SER A 360 -8.54 8.46 -15.88
CA SER A 360 -8.28 9.90 -16.07
C SER A 360 -7.00 10.27 -16.83
N LEU A 361 -6.00 9.39 -16.95
CA LEU A 361 -4.74 9.69 -17.67
C LEU A 361 -4.70 9.20 -19.13
N ASN A 362 -3.58 9.53 -19.79
CA ASN A 362 -3.40 9.48 -21.24
C ASN A 362 -3.50 8.09 -21.85
N ASP A 363 -3.14 7.03 -21.12
CA ASP A 363 -3.11 5.66 -21.63
C ASP A 363 -3.69 4.71 -20.57
N ILE A 364 -4.77 3.99 -20.92
CA ILE A 364 -5.33 2.95 -20.04
C ILE A 364 -4.41 1.72 -20.06
N ILE A 365 -3.91 1.37 -21.24
CA ILE A 365 -2.94 0.29 -21.44
C ILE A 365 -1.75 0.87 -22.21
N TYR A 366 -0.57 0.77 -21.61
CA TYR A 366 0.69 1.15 -22.24
C TYR A 366 1.57 -0.09 -22.44
N ASN A 367 2.03 -0.32 -23.67
CA ASN A 367 2.98 -1.39 -23.99
C ASN A 367 4.07 -0.88 -24.92
N SER A 368 5.33 -0.88 -24.46
CA SER A 368 6.49 -0.42 -25.22
C SER A 368 7.39 -1.54 -25.76
N HIS A 369 6.98 -2.82 -25.71
CA HIS A 369 7.90 -3.95 -25.95
C HIS A 369 7.33 -5.10 -26.80
N LYS A 370 8.21 -6.07 -27.08
CA LYS A 370 8.14 -7.00 -28.20
C LYS A 370 7.48 -8.34 -27.88
N VAL A 371 6.29 -8.33 -27.28
CA VAL A 371 5.56 -9.57 -26.99
C VAL A 371 4.12 -9.47 -27.44
N GLU A 372 3.53 -10.63 -27.66
CA GLU A 372 2.12 -10.78 -28.01
C GLU A 372 1.22 -10.08 -26.98
N THR A 373 0.33 -9.23 -27.50
CA THR A 373 -0.76 -8.62 -26.73
C THR A 373 -2.07 -9.04 -27.37
N ILE A 374 -2.95 -9.66 -26.60
CA ILE A 374 -4.30 -10.00 -27.04
C ILE A 374 -5.28 -9.25 -26.16
N ILE A 375 -6.17 -8.47 -26.76
CA ILE A 375 -7.27 -7.77 -26.08
C ILE A 375 -8.56 -8.21 -26.78
N ASP A 376 -9.45 -8.87 -26.05
CA ASP A 376 -10.66 -9.48 -26.57
C ASP A 376 -11.89 -9.07 -25.75
N ASN A 377 -12.97 -8.69 -26.43
CA ASN A 377 -14.28 -8.43 -25.82
C ASN A 377 -14.23 -7.43 -24.64
N CYS A 378 -13.41 -6.38 -24.76
CA CYS A 378 -13.25 -5.38 -23.70
C CYS A 378 -14.06 -4.10 -23.97
N ASN A 379 -14.50 -3.42 -22.91
CA ASN A 379 -15.20 -2.15 -23.01
C ASN A 379 -14.37 -1.03 -22.38
N PHE A 380 -14.11 0.03 -23.13
CA PHE A 380 -13.34 1.19 -22.71
C PHE A 380 -14.22 2.44 -22.74
N GLU A 381 -14.52 3.02 -21.59
CA GLU A 381 -15.27 4.26 -21.42
C GLU A 381 -14.37 5.31 -20.78
N LYS A 382 -14.10 6.40 -21.48
CA LYS A 382 -13.17 7.42 -21.00
C LYS A 382 -13.87 8.53 -20.22
N SER A 383 -13.14 9.15 -19.29
CA SER A 383 -13.59 10.38 -18.62
C SER A 383 -13.74 11.52 -19.62
N GLN A 384 -14.61 12.49 -19.33
CA GLN A 384 -14.90 13.62 -20.24
C GLN A 384 -13.69 14.55 -20.43
N GLU A 385 -12.71 14.49 -19.54
CA GLU A 385 -11.65 15.49 -19.41
C GLU A 385 -10.38 15.16 -20.21
N SER A 386 -10.27 13.95 -20.76
CA SER A 386 -9.02 13.50 -21.38
C SER A 386 -9.15 13.36 -22.90
N ASN A 387 -8.53 14.27 -23.65
CA ASN A 387 -8.52 14.30 -25.12
C ASN A 387 -7.66 13.21 -25.80
N TYR A 388 -7.07 12.30 -25.02
CA TYR A 388 -5.99 11.40 -25.45
C TYR A 388 -6.43 9.94 -25.62
N LEU A 389 -5.48 9.03 -25.77
CA LEU A 389 -5.68 7.68 -26.30
C LEU A 389 -6.18 6.71 -25.21
N THR A 390 -6.55 5.50 -25.61
CA THR A 390 -7.01 4.45 -24.68
C THR A 390 -5.98 3.35 -24.58
N ILE A 391 -5.43 2.92 -25.72
CA ILE A 391 -4.39 1.90 -25.79
C ILE A 391 -3.21 2.51 -26.53
N TYR A 392 -2.01 2.42 -25.94
CA TYR A 392 -0.78 2.92 -26.51
C TYR A 392 0.22 1.79 -26.70
N PHE A 393 0.53 1.52 -27.96
CA PHE A 393 1.56 0.58 -28.37
C PHE A 393 2.77 1.34 -28.92
N SER A 394 3.97 1.01 -28.47
CA SER A 394 5.21 1.67 -28.90
C SER A 394 6.36 0.70 -29.12
N TYR A 395 7.21 0.98 -30.11
CA TYR A 395 8.49 0.29 -30.35
C TYR A 395 8.38 -1.25 -30.50
N ILE A 396 7.28 -1.75 -31.04
CA ILE A 396 7.02 -3.19 -31.17
C ILE A 396 7.70 -3.74 -32.42
N LYS A 397 8.98 -4.12 -32.30
CA LYS A 397 9.72 -4.73 -33.42
C LYS A 397 9.36 -6.19 -33.71
N ARG A 398 8.76 -6.92 -32.75
CA ARG A 398 8.37 -8.33 -32.86
C ARG A 398 7.15 -8.60 -31.96
N GLY A 399 6.28 -9.52 -32.34
CA GLY A 399 5.04 -9.86 -31.62
C GLY A 399 3.78 -9.49 -32.43
N ILE A 400 2.70 -10.25 -32.23
CA ILE A 400 1.39 -9.95 -32.85
C ILE A 400 0.54 -9.27 -31.79
N ASN A 401 0.07 -8.06 -32.08
CA ASN A 401 -0.91 -7.40 -31.22
C ASN A 401 -2.28 -7.60 -31.85
N THR A 402 -3.20 -8.20 -31.10
CA THR A 402 -4.57 -8.46 -31.53
C THR A 402 -5.52 -7.71 -30.63
N VAL A 403 -6.34 -6.83 -31.19
CA VAL A 403 -7.47 -6.21 -30.47
C VAL A 403 -8.74 -6.57 -31.23
N LYS A 404 -9.64 -7.30 -30.58
CA LYS A 404 -10.86 -7.80 -31.21
C LYS A 404 -12.08 -7.67 -30.32
N ASN A 405 -13.26 -7.47 -30.92
CA ASN A 405 -14.55 -7.36 -30.22
C ASN A 405 -14.59 -6.26 -29.14
N CYS A 406 -13.74 -5.22 -29.25
CA CYS A 406 -13.64 -4.20 -28.22
C CYS A 406 -14.51 -2.98 -28.54
N LYS A 407 -15.20 -2.47 -27.52
CA LYS A 407 -15.99 -1.24 -27.59
C LYS A 407 -15.21 -0.09 -26.97
N PHE A 408 -15.15 1.06 -27.64
CA PHE A 408 -14.60 2.28 -27.04
C PHE A 408 -15.64 3.41 -27.07
N ILE A 409 -15.77 4.09 -25.94
CA ILE A 409 -16.63 5.25 -25.73
C ILE A 409 -15.69 6.40 -25.40
N ARG A 410 -15.54 7.33 -26.35
CA ARG A 410 -14.63 8.50 -26.27
C ARG A 410 -13.15 8.12 -26.13
N GLY A 411 -12.70 7.20 -26.98
CA GLY A 411 -11.34 6.65 -26.94
C GLY A 411 -10.83 6.19 -28.31
N GLY A 412 -9.61 5.66 -28.32
CA GLY A 412 -8.95 5.19 -29.53
C GLY A 412 -7.66 4.43 -29.26
N ILE A 413 -7.11 3.84 -30.31
CA ILE A 413 -5.85 3.09 -30.24
C ILE A 413 -4.76 3.93 -30.90
N TYR A 414 -3.61 4.03 -30.25
CA TYR A 414 -2.40 4.61 -30.80
C TYR A 414 -1.31 3.56 -30.94
N CYS A 415 -0.67 3.62 -32.09
CA CYS A 415 0.41 2.72 -32.45
C CYS A 415 1.59 3.53 -32.97
N SER A 416 2.76 3.35 -32.36
CA SER A 416 4.04 3.86 -32.88
C SER A 416 5.03 2.72 -33.12
N GLU A 417 5.62 2.66 -34.32
CA GLU A 417 6.68 1.71 -34.67
C GLU A 417 6.30 0.22 -34.45
N ILE A 418 5.17 -0.24 -35.01
CA ILE A 418 4.66 -1.61 -34.81
C ILE A 418 4.87 -2.52 -36.03
N ASN A 419 5.34 -3.74 -35.75
CA ASN A 419 5.37 -4.88 -36.67
C ASN A 419 4.23 -5.86 -36.37
N GLY A 420 3.04 -5.64 -36.93
CA GLY A 420 1.91 -6.56 -36.81
C GLY A 420 0.86 -6.11 -35.79
N LEU A 421 -0.22 -5.55 -36.31
CA LEU A 421 -1.44 -5.24 -35.57
C LEU A 421 -2.63 -5.86 -36.33
N ASP A 422 -3.38 -6.74 -35.65
CA ASP A 422 -4.63 -7.33 -36.16
C ASP A 422 -5.80 -6.76 -35.37
N LEU A 423 -6.60 -5.92 -36.03
CA LEU A 423 -7.78 -5.31 -35.42
C LEU A 423 -9.04 -5.88 -36.06
N ARG A 424 -9.95 -6.40 -35.21
CA ARG A 424 -11.22 -7.01 -35.64
C ARG A 424 -12.39 -6.41 -34.86
N ASP A 425 -13.44 -5.99 -35.56
CA ASP A 425 -14.70 -5.49 -34.98
C ASP A 425 -14.63 -4.25 -34.03
N PRO A 426 -13.81 -3.21 -34.24
CA PRO A 426 -13.81 -2.04 -33.37
C PRO A 426 -14.80 -0.98 -33.86
N PHE A 427 -16.08 -1.11 -33.52
CA PHE A 427 -17.12 -0.13 -33.87
C PHE A 427 -16.84 1.27 -33.27
N ASP A 428 -17.01 2.34 -34.08
CA ASP A 428 -17.00 3.78 -33.70
C ASP A 428 -15.68 4.45 -33.27
N ASN A 429 -14.52 3.92 -33.69
CA ASN A 429 -13.24 4.33 -33.10
C ASN A 429 -12.33 5.19 -33.99
N PHE A 430 -11.43 5.92 -33.32
CA PHE A 430 -10.28 6.60 -33.92
C PHE A 430 -9.05 5.70 -33.80
N LEU A 431 -8.35 5.45 -34.90
CA LEU A 431 -7.07 4.76 -34.94
C LEU A 431 -5.97 5.75 -35.34
N TYR A 432 -4.96 5.93 -34.49
CA TYR A 432 -3.78 6.73 -34.81
C TYR A 432 -2.58 5.82 -35.05
N LEU A 433 -1.92 5.98 -36.20
CA LEU A 433 -0.78 5.19 -36.61
C LEU A 433 0.43 6.10 -36.88
N SER A 434 1.56 5.83 -36.24
CA SER A 434 2.86 6.42 -36.54
C SER A 434 3.86 5.32 -36.92
N ASP A 435 4.45 5.40 -38.12
CA ASP A 435 5.55 4.52 -38.56
C ASP A 435 5.28 3.00 -38.42
N ALA A 436 4.14 2.51 -38.91
CA ALA A 436 3.79 1.08 -38.85
C ALA A 436 4.28 0.27 -40.07
N MET A 437 4.77 -0.96 -39.84
CA MET A 437 5.22 -1.83 -40.94
C MET A 437 4.12 -2.72 -41.52
N LYS A 438 3.25 -3.32 -40.69
CA LYS A 438 2.19 -4.24 -41.14
C LYS A 438 0.94 -4.14 -40.28
N ILE A 439 -0.19 -3.82 -40.91
CA ILE A 439 -1.50 -3.71 -40.27
C ILE A 439 -2.52 -4.49 -41.08
N SER A 440 -3.32 -5.29 -40.38
CA SER A 440 -4.51 -5.98 -40.92
C SER A 440 -5.75 -5.40 -40.24
N LEU A 441 -6.58 -4.71 -41.02
CA LEU A 441 -7.88 -4.20 -40.58
C LEU A 441 -8.97 -5.01 -41.27
N LYS A 442 -9.90 -5.58 -40.49
CA LYS A 442 -11.01 -6.38 -41.04
C LYS A 442 -12.38 -5.68 -41.01
N HIS A 443 -12.50 -4.47 -40.47
CA HIS A 443 -13.79 -3.82 -40.21
C HIS A 443 -13.72 -2.27 -40.24
N TYR A 444 -14.88 -1.62 -40.11
CA TYR A 444 -15.11 -0.17 -40.21
C TYR A 444 -14.43 0.64 -39.08
N TYR A 445 -13.83 1.78 -39.44
CA TYR A 445 -13.37 2.81 -38.50
C TYR A 445 -14.01 4.14 -38.82
N LYS A 446 -14.29 4.93 -37.79
CA LYS A 446 -14.85 6.28 -37.96
C LYS A 446 -13.82 7.23 -38.55
N ALA A 447 -12.56 7.10 -38.14
CA ALA A 447 -11.43 7.79 -38.74
C ALA A 447 -10.12 7.05 -38.45
N ILE A 448 -9.23 7.06 -39.44
CA ILE A 448 -7.85 6.58 -39.30
C ILE A 448 -6.94 7.78 -39.58
N LEU A 449 -6.14 8.17 -38.58
CA LEU A 449 -5.13 9.19 -38.73
C LEU A 449 -3.77 8.52 -38.82
N ILE A 450 -3.03 8.82 -39.88
CA ILE A 450 -1.72 8.23 -40.13
C ILE A 450 -0.70 9.35 -40.21
N SER A 451 0.36 9.23 -39.42
CA SER A 451 1.59 10.01 -39.51
C SER A 451 2.79 9.08 -39.77
N GLY A 452 3.85 9.58 -40.40
CA GLY A 452 5.07 8.80 -40.64
C GLY A 452 5.06 7.88 -41.86
N LYS A 453 6.09 7.02 -41.97
CA LYS A 453 6.34 6.13 -43.11
C LYS A 453 5.65 4.79 -42.92
N LEU A 454 4.70 4.48 -43.79
CA LEU A 454 4.09 3.16 -43.89
C LEU A 454 4.82 2.32 -44.94
N ARG A 455 5.07 1.04 -44.64
CA ARG A 455 5.69 0.11 -45.61
C ARG A 455 4.70 -0.85 -46.23
N ASP A 456 3.84 -1.50 -45.43
CA ASP A 456 2.81 -2.43 -45.93
C ASP A 456 1.48 -2.27 -45.15
N ILE A 457 0.46 -1.69 -45.79
CA ILE A 457 -0.91 -1.66 -45.25
C ILE A 457 -1.79 -2.63 -46.04
N PHE A 458 -2.39 -3.60 -45.34
CA PHE A 458 -3.42 -4.46 -45.88
C PHE A 458 -4.76 -4.07 -45.24
N ILE A 459 -5.47 -3.16 -45.90
CA ILE A 459 -6.87 -2.85 -45.57
C ILE A 459 -7.73 -3.78 -46.39
N ASN A 460 -8.37 -4.75 -45.75
CA ASN A 460 -9.42 -5.53 -46.37
C ASN A 460 -10.74 -4.97 -45.83
N CYS A 461 -11.24 -3.92 -46.49
CA CYS A 461 -12.46 -3.22 -46.09
C CYS A 461 -13.48 -3.30 -47.23
N ASP A 462 -14.64 -3.86 -46.94
CA ASP A 462 -15.69 -4.04 -47.95
C ASP A 462 -16.40 -2.71 -48.29
N PHE A 463 -16.38 -1.69 -47.41
CA PHE A 463 -16.98 -0.37 -47.65
C PHE A 463 -16.30 0.73 -46.78
N CYS A 464 -15.54 1.65 -47.36
CA CYS A 464 -15.02 2.85 -46.66
C CYS A 464 -15.70 4.11 -47.21
N ASP A 465 -16.56 4.76 -46.42
CA ASP A 465 -17.37 5.90 -46.91
C ASP A 465 -16.76 7.30 -46.68
N SER A 466 -15.61 7.47 -46.00
CA SER A 466 -14.97 8.81 -45.94
C SER A 466 -13.49 8.85 -45.59
N VAL A 467 -12.78 9.62 -46.43
CA VAL A 467 -11.49 10.33 -46.32
C VAL A 467 -10.38 9.70 -45.47
N ILE A 468 -9.50 8.99 -46.16
CA ILE A 468 -8.06 8.92 -45.84
C ILE A 468 -7.51 10.35 -45.96
N GLY A 469 -7.44 11.07 -44.85
CA GLY A 469 -6.80 12.38 -44.81
C GLY A 469 -5.29 12.22 -44.63
N GLN A 470 -4.53 12.09 -45.72
CA GLN A 470 -3.09 12.34 -45.67
C GLN A 470 -2.88 13.85 -45.46
N LYS A 471 -2.70 14.27 -44.19
CA LYS A 471 -2.03 15.54 -43.91
C LYS A 471 -0.54 15.27 -43.73
N PHE A 472 0.26 15.67 -44.71
CA PHE A 472 1.67 15.95 -44.47
C PHE A 472 1.74 17.12 -43.49
N LEU A 473 2.18 16.86 -42.25
CA LEU A 473 2.69 17.88 -41.34
C LEU A 473 4.22 17.87 -41.40
#